data_AF-A0A841Q3G7-F1
#
_entry.id   AF-A0A841Q3G7-F1
#
_cell.length_a   1.000
_cell.length_b   1.000
_cell.length_c   1.000
_cell.angle_alpha   90.00
_cell.angle_beta   90.00
_cell.angle_gamma   90.00
#
_symmetry.space_group_name_H-M   'P 1'
#
loop_
_entity.id
_entity.type
_entity.pdbx_description
1 polymer ?
#
loop_
_entity_poly.entity_id
_entity_poly.type
_entity_poly.pdbx_seq_one_letter_code
_entity_poly.pdbx_strand_id
1 'polypeptide(L)'
;MTSINPIAFNQPIQQANPVKKVTPFEAQQNFAAQLKNALEKVNEAQAISDQKTVALAQGKNVDLHDVMIASQKSSIMLQTTVEVQSKAIEAYKEVMRMQI
;
A
#
# COMPACT_ATOMS: atom_id res chain seq x y z
N MET A 1 50.96 -19.24 -43.71
CA MET A 1 50.28 -19.91 -42.58
C MET A 1 49.82 -18.83 -41.63
N THR A 2 48.55 -18.44 -41.74
CA THR A 2 47.92 -17.41 -40.89
C THR A 2 46.48 -17.87 -40.69
N SER A 3 46.22 -18.47 -39.52
CA SER A 3 44.90 -18.96 -39.16
C SER A 3 43.97 -17.78 -38.90
N ILE A 4 42.93 -17.67 -39.72
CA ILE A 4 41.79 -16.77 -39.51
C ILE A 4 40.95 -17.40 -38.40
N ASN A 5 40.86 -16.75 -37.24
CA ASN A 5 40.04 -17.20 -36.13
C ASN A 5 38.60 -16.68 -36.33
N PRO A 6 37.56 -17.54 -36.40
CA PRO A 6 36.19 -17.10 -36.59
C PRO A 6 35.64 -16.49 -35.30
N ILE A 7 34.86 -15.42 -35.46
CA ILE A 7 34.15 -14.74 -34.38
C ILE A 7 33.10 -15.70 -33.81
N ALA A 8 33.37 -16.27 -32.63
CA ALA A 8 32.39 -17.03 -31.87
C ALA A 8 31.42 -16.06 -31.16
N PHE A 9 30.35 -15.66 -31.86
CA PHE A 9 29.21 -15.01 -31.22
C PHE A 9 28.27 -16.09 -30.66
N ASN A 10 28.61 -16.64 -29.49
CA ASN A 10 27.75 -17.57 -28.78
C ASN A 10 27.83 -17.34 -27.27
N GLN A 11 27.32 -16.20 -26.82
CA GLN A 11 26.90 -16.06 -25.43
C GLN A 11 25.41 -16.38 -25.35
N PRO A 12 25.01 -17.49 -24.70
CA PRO A 12 23.61 -17.69 -24.37
C PRO A 12 23.18 -16.56 -23.45
N ILE A 13 22.07 -15.94 -23.81
CA ILE A 13 21.29 -15.01 -23.00
C ILE A 13 21.28 -15.53 -21.56
N GLN A 14 22.01 -14.85 -20.67
CA GLN A 14 22.05 -15.19 -19.25
C GLN A 14 20.62 -15.12 -18.73
N GLN A 15 20.15 -16.27 -18.26
CA GLN A 15 18.83 -16.48 -17.67
C GLN A 15 18.58 -15.37 -16.65
N ALA A 16 17.55 -14.57 -16.89
CA ALA A 16 16.99 -13.69 -15.88
C ALA A 16 16.75 -14.52 -14.61
N ASN A 17 17.28 -14.05 -13.47
CA ASN A 17 17.07 -14.65 -12.16
C ASN A 17 15.63 -15.19 -12.05
N PRO A 18 15.42 -16.45 -11.63
CA PRO A 18 14.07 -16.92 -11.42
C PRO A 18 13.43 -16.01 -10.37
N VAL A 19 12.45 -15.21 -10.79
CA VAL A 19 11.55 -14.51 -9.88
C VAL A 19 11.00 -15.61 -8.99
N LYS A 20 11.45 -15.64 -7.73
CA LYS A 20 10.95 -16.55 -6.70
C LYS A 20 9.43 -16.41 -6.73
N LYS A 21 8.74 -17.41 -7.27
CA LYS A 21 7.29 -17.47 -7.25
C LYS A 21 6.91 -17.66 -5.79
N VAL A 22 6.61 -16.56 -5.12
CA VAL A 22 6.12 -16.57 -3.74
C VAL A 22 4.89 -17.46 -3.74
N THR A 23 4.96 -18.55 -2.99
CA THR A 23 3.80 -19.46 -2.88
C THR A 23 2.66 -18.73 -2.16
N PRO A 24 1.39 -19.08 -2.41
CA PRO A 24 0.26 -18.48 -1.70
C PRO A 24 0.41 -18.54 -0.17
N PHE A 25 1.08 -19.57 0.34
CA PHE A 25 1.40 -19.74 1.75
C PHE A 25 2.45 -18.73 2.27
N GLU A 26 3.55 -18.53 1.54
CA GLU A 26 4.55 -17.50 1.88
C GLU A 26 3.97 -16.07 1.78
N ALA A 27 3.06 -15.84 0.83
CA ALA A 27 2.35 -14.57 0.72
C ALA A 27 1.44 -14.32 1.94
N GLN A 28 0.74 -15.36 2.41
CA GLN A 28 -0.10 -15.30 3.62
C GLN A 28 0.73 -15.00 4.88
N GLN A 29 1.89 -15.64 5.03
CA GLN A 29 2.77 -15.40 6.19
C GLN A 29 3.35 -13.98 6.19
N ASN A 30 3.79 -13.50 5.02
CA ASN A 30 4.27 -12.11 4.88
C ASN A 30 3.16 -11.10 5.15
N PHE A 31 1.94 -11.36 4.67
CA PHE A 31 0.78 -10.52 4.95
C PHE A 31 0.46 -10.49 6.46
N ALA A 32 0.45 -11.63 7.14
CA ALA A 32 0.21 -11.70 8.58
C ALA A 32 1.27 -10.93 9.39
N ALA A 33 2.55 -11.00 8.99
CA ALA A 33 3.63 -10.25 9.60
C ALA A 33 3.48 -8.74 9.39
N GLN A 34 3.10 -8.30 8.20
CA GLN A 34 2.83 -6.89 7.90
C GLN A 34 1.60 -6.37 8.66
N LEU A 35 0.54 -7.18 8.76
CA LEU A 35 -0.66 -6.84 9.52
C LEU A 35 -0.36 -6.66 11.01
N LYS A 36 0.46 -7.54 11.60
CA LYS A 36 0.90 -7.39 12.99
C LYS A 36 1.68 -6.09 13.21
N ASN A 37 2.62 -5.77 12.32
CA ASN A 37 3.37 -4.51 12.37
C ASN A 37 2.46 -3.29 12.23
N ALA A 38 1.44 -3.35 11.36
CA ALA A 38 0.47 -2.28 11.21
C ALA A 38 -0.36 -2.08 12.48
N LEU A 39 -0.80 -3.17 13.15
CA LEU A 39 -1.50 -3.10 14.43
C LEU A 39 -0.65 -2.46 15.52
N GLU A 40 0.64 -2.82 15.61
CA GLU A 40 1.58 -2.23 16.56
C GLU A 40 1.76 -0.72 16.31
N LYS A 41 1.88 -0.31 15.03
CA LYS A 41 1.96 1.11 14.65
C LYS A 41 0.69 1.89 14.97
N VAL A 42 -0.49 1.28 14.81
CA VAL A 42 -1.76 1.91 15.19
C VAL A 42 -1.83 2.13 16.69
N ASN A 43 -1.40 1.15 17.49
CA ASN A 43 -1.34 1.29 18.94
C ASN A 43 -0.39 2.42 19.37
N GLU A 44 0.77 2.52 18.73
CA GLU A 44 1.74 3.61 18.97
C GLU A 44 1.18 4.98 18.55
N ALA A 45 0.52 5.05 17.39
CA ALA A 45 -0.15 6.27 16.92
C ALA A 45 -1.30 6.70 17.86
N GLN A 46 -2.02 5.74 18.43
CA GLN A 46 -3.11 5.99 19.39
C GLN A 46 -2.55 6.56 20.70
N ALA A 47 -1.47 6.00 21.24
CA ALA A 47 -0.80 6.55 22.42
C ALA A 47 -0.31 8.00 22.20
N ILE A 48 0.24 8.29 21.01
CA ILE A 48 0.65 9.66 20.63
C ILE A 48 -0.58 10.57 20.49
N SER A 49 -1.68 10.06 19.94
CA SER A 49 -2.93 10.80 19.80
C SER A 49 -3.52 11.16 21.16
N ASP A 50 -3.50 10.24 22.12
CA ASP A 50 -3.97 10.50 23.49
C ASP A 50 -3.13 11.58 24.16
N GLN A 51 -1.81 11.53 24.00
CA GLN A 51 -0.89 12.54 24.51
C GLN A 51 -1.12 13.92 23.85
N LYS A 52 -1.41 13.96 22.55
CA LYS A 52 -1.76 15.19 21.83
C LYS A 52 -3.15 15.71 22.18
N THR A 53 -4.09 14.84 22.52
CA THR A 53 -5.45 15.18 22.93
C THR A 53 -5.44 15.82 24.32
N VAL A 54 -4.62 15.30 25.23
CA VAL A 54 -4.33 15.94 26.52
C VAL A 54 -3.71 17.34 26.33
N ALA A 55 -2.82 17.50 25.35
CA ALA A 55 -2.25 18.80 25.01
C ALA A 55 -3.25 19.75 24.30
N LEU A 56 -4.21 19.22 23.54
CA LEU A 56 -5.23 19.99 22.84
C LEU A 56 -6.33 20.47 23.79
N ALA A 57 -6.69 19.67 24.79
CA ALA A 57 -7.61 20.05 25.87
C ALA A 57 -7.11 21.26 26.69
N GLN A 58 -5.84 21.64 26.53
CA GLN A 58 -5.26 22.88 27.06
C GLN A 58 -5.62 24.14 26.25
N GLY A 59 -6.47 24.02 25.22
CA GLY A 59 -7.28 25.13 24.69
C GLY A 59 -6.60 26.01 23.65
N LYS A 60 -6.34 25.48 22.44
CA LYS A 60 -5.92 26.30 21.29
C LYS A 60 -7.07 26.61 20.32
N ASN A 61 -7.38 27.90 20.28
CA ASN A 61 -8.05 28.74 19.28
C ASN A 61 -8.42 28.06 17.94
N VAL A 62 -9.73 27.94 17.66
CA VAL A 62 -10.27 27.48 16.37
C VAL A 62 -11.11 28.60 15.78
N ASP A 63 -10.74 29.05 14.58
CA ASP A 63 -11.42 30.10 13.83
C ASP A 63 -12.62 29.50 13.06
N LEU A 64 -13.77 30.17 13.04
CA LEU A 64 -15.03 29.63 12.50
C LEU A 64 -14.92 29.20 11.02
N HIS A 65 -14.05 29.88 10.26
CA HIS A 65 -13.77 29.55 8.85
C HIS A 65 -13.14 28.18 8.67
N ASP A 66 -12.28 27.74 9.60
CA ASP A 66 -11.63 26.43 9.52
C ASP A 66 -12.63 25.28 9.72
N VAL A 67 -13.65 25.48 10.56
CA VAL A 67 -14.73 24.49 10.77
C VAL A 67 -15.53 24.30 9.49
N MET A 68 -15.85 25.39 8.78
CA MET A 68 -16.62 25.32 7.54
C MET A 68 -15.83 24.65 6.41
N ILE A 69 -14.53 24.98 6.27
CA ILE A 69 -13.63 24.33 5.30
C ILE A 69 -13.44 22.85 5.65
N ALA A 70 -13.25 22.52 6.93
CA ALA A 70 -13.12 21.13 7.38
C ALA A 70 -14.39 20.31 7.09
N SER A 71 -15.57 20.91 7.29
CA SER A 71 -16.86 20.27 6.98
C SER A 71 -17.01 19.98 5.48
N GLN A 72 -16.74 20.97 4.61
CA GLN A 72 -16.79 20.79 3.16
C GLN A 72 -15.77 19.75 2.68
N LYS A 73 -14.54 19.79 3.20
CA LYS A 73 -13.50 18.82 2.88
C LYS A 73 -13.89 17.40 3.30
N SER A 74 -14.51 17.25 4.47
CA SER A 74 -14.97 15.96 4.98
C SER A 74 -16.09 15.37 4.11
N SER A 75 -17.05 16.20 3.68
CA SER A 75 -18.11 15.75 2.76
C SER A 75 -17.55 15.23 1.43
N ILE A 76 -16.60 15.94 0.84
CA ILE A 76 -15.95 15.51 -0.41
C ILE A 76 -15.17 14.20 -0.18
N MET A 77 -14.42 14.11 0.91
CA MET A 77 -13.61 12.92 1.23
C MET A 77 -14.48 11.68 1.50
N LEU A 78 -15.64 11.86 2.14
CA LEU A 78 -16.61 10.79 2.36
C LEU A 78 -17.17 10.29 1.02
N GLN A 79 -17.56 11.21 0.13
CA GLN A 79 -18.03 10.87 -1.22
C GLN A 79 -16.98 10.05 -1.98
N THR A 80 -15.73 10.52 -1.98
CA THR A 80 -14.61 9.82 -2.63
C THR A 80 -14.36 8.43 -2.01
N THR A 81 -14.50 8.29 -0.70
CA THR A 81 -14.31 7.00 -0.02
C THR A 81 -15.33 5.96 -0.47
N VAL A 82 -16.58 6.36 -0.65
CA VAL A 82 -17.64 5.48 -1.18
C VAL A 82 -17.31 5.01 -2.60
N GLU A 83 -16.81 5.91 -3.45
CA GLU A 83 -16.41 5.56 -4.82
C GLU A 83 -15.22 4.60 -4.85
N VAL A 84 -14.20 4.84 -4.00
CA VAL A 84 -13.03 3.96 -3.87
C VAL A 84 -13.43 2.58 -3.35
N GLN A 85 -14.30 2.51 -2.35
CA GLN A 85 -14.84 1.23 -1.85
C GLN A 85 -15.54 0.45 -2.97
N SER A 86 -16.41 1.14 -3.72
CA SER A 86 -17.15 0.53 -4.83
C SER A 86 -16.19 -0.01 -5.90
N LYS A 87 -15.17 0.76 -6.28
CA LYS A 87 -14.15 0.33 -7.26
C LYS A 87 -13.28 -0.82 -6.76
N ALA A 88 -12.97 -0.87 -5.46
CA ALA A 88 -12.24 -1.99 -4.88
C ALA A 88 -13.05 -3.29 -4.90
N ILE A 89 -14.36 -3.22 -4.64
CA ILE A 89 -15.28 -4.38 -4.75
C ILE A 89 -15.37 -4.87 -6.19
N GLU A 90 -15.48 -3.96 -7.16
CA GLU A 90 -15.46 -4.29 -8.59
C GLU A 90 -14.15 -4.99 -8.99
N ALA A 91 -13.01 -4.43 -8.59
CA ALA A 91 -11.69 -5.02 -8.88
C ALA A 91 -11.53 -6.42 -8.28
N TYR A 92 -12.04 -6.64 -7.05
CA TYR A 92 -12.04 -7.96 -6.43
C TYR A 92 -12.87 -8.97 -7.22
N LYS A 93 -14.09 -8.59 -7.64
CA LYS A 93 -14.96 -9.43 -8.46
C LYS A 93 -14.31 -9.77 -9.80
N GLU A 94 -13.63 -8.81 -10.42
CA GLU A 94 -12.96 -9.00 -11.70
C GLU A 94 -11.79 -9.99 -11.60
N VAL A 95 -10.95 -9.86 -10.56
CA VAL A 95 -9.86 -10.83 -10.30
C VAL A 95 -10.39 -12.24 -10.09
N MET A 96 -11.52 -12.40 -9.38
CA MET A 96 -12.15 -13.72 -9.21
C MET A 96 -12.69 -14.30 -10.53
N ARG A 97 -13.19 -13.46 -11.45
CA ARG A 97 -13.61 -13.91 -12.79
C ARG A 97 -12.45 -14.35 -13.68
N MET A 98 -11.24 -13.82 -13.47
CA MET A 98 -10.05 -14.25 -14.21
C MET A 98 -9.48 -15.61 -13.74
N GLN A 99 -9.86 -16.08 -12.55
CA GLN A 99 -9.29 -17.29 -11.93
C GLN A 99 -10.13 -18.56 -12.13
N ILE A 100 -11.34 -18.46 -12.71
CA ILE A 100 -12.16 -19.62 -13.12
C ILE A 100 -11.86 -20.06 -14.55
#